data_AF-A0A8T5FC25-F1
#
_entry.id   AF-A0A8T5FC25-F1
#
_cell.length_a   1.000
_cell.length_b   1.000
_cell.length_c   1.000
_cell.angle_alpha   90.00
_cell.angle_beta   90.00
_cell.angle_gamma   90.00
#
_symmetry.space_group_name_H-M   'P 1'
#
loop_
_entity.id
_entity.type
_entity.pdbx_description
1 polymer ?
#
loop_
_entity_poly.entity_id
_entity_poly.type
_entity_poly.pdbx_seq_one_letter_code
_entity_poly.pdbx_strand_id
1 'polypeptide(L)'
;MSIVSSVFSLDYPNYRILEYFAKNGKSNRNQVGKYNSKYSPYLSDKQVGRRIESLEQLGYVQQTEIRKIGNMKDKVAKIYDLTFKGFLASLLYCKLENNQFFKKYMEFVIAVDNWQDKNIDDVYQGKANKISPIITKIVSLQIKHFFNHNYIRGITFDTMKNIPSWFDVYDNPHGISSKDLKNLEKDKDKISILFNELDMNNNINSKYHEDIFLWSTYWIHVISFISHGLSKNKILIKLRKNFPSEFVTLIRKEKEKQLEEEVKRLIKVDSKASDISYRRKSRSN
;
A
#
# COMPACT_ATOMS: atom_id res chain seq x y z
N MET A 1 1.15 25.04 -9.37
CA MET A 1 0.86 23.78 -10.10
C MET A 1 1.20 22.62 -9.18
N SER A 2 0.40 21.56 -9.09
CA SER A 2 0.72 20.41 -8.25
C SER A 2 1.92 19.65 -8.84
N ILE A 3 2.81 19.12 -7.99
CA ILE A 3 3.95 18.32 -8.46
C ILE A 3 3.50 17.03 -9.18
N VAL A 4 2.30 16.53 -8.87
CA VAL A 4 1.72 15.37 -9.58
C VAL A 4 1.38 15.73 -11.03
N SER A 5 0.80 16.92 -11.24
CA SER A 5 0.45 17.41 -12.58
C SER A 5 1.64 17.86 -13.42
N SER A 6 2.86 17.89 -12.85
CA SER A 6 4.08 18.22 -13.59
C SER A 6 4.84 17.00 -14.09
N VAL A 7 4.49 15.79 -13.65
CA VAL A 7 5.08 14.52 -14.12
C VAL A 7 4.07 13.60 -14.81
N PHE A 8 2.77 13.92 -14.74
CA PHE A 8 1.70 13.24 -15.47
C PHE A 8 0.91 14.26 -16.29
N SER A 9 0.77 14.02 -17.60
CA SER A 9 0.08 14.91 -18.55
C SER A 9 -1.37 14.48 -18.77
N LEU A 10 -2.12 14.27 -17.68
CA LEU A 10 -3.54 13.94 -17.75
C LEU A 10 -4.40 15.20 -17.64
N ASP A 11 -5.54 15.20 -18.32
CA ASP A 11 -6.53 16.26 -18.16
C ASP A 11 -7.37 16.06 -16.87
N TYR A 12 -8.07 17.12 -16.47
CA TYR A 12 -8.88 17.13 -15.25
C TYR A 12 -9.85 15.93 -15.17
N PRO A 13 -10.64 15.60 -16.22
CA PRO A 13 -11.58 14.49 -16.13
C PRO A 13 -10.90 13.12 -15.95
N ASN A 14 -9.72 12.89 -16.55
CA ASN A 14 -8.97 11.66 -16.33
C ASN A 14 -8.52 11.54 -14.87
N TYR A 15 -8.05 12.62 -14.25
CA TYR A 15 -7.71 12.60 -12.83
C TYR A 15 -8.92 12.32 -11.92
N ARG A 16 -10.11 12.83 -12.26
CA ARG A 16 -11.35 12.53 -11.51
C ARG A 16 -11.74 11.05 -11.61
N ILE A 17 -11.53 10.44 -12.77
CA ILE A 17 -11.71 8.98 -12.95
C ILE A 17 -10.72 8.20 -12.08
N LEU A 18 -9.44 8.58 -12.07
CA LEU A 18 -8.42 7.92 -11.24
C LEU A 18 -8.67 8.10 -9.74
N GLU A 19 -9.12 9.28 -9.30
CA GLU A 19 -9.53 9.53 -7.92
C GLU A 19 -10.68 8.60 -7.49
N TYR A 20 -11.65 8.35 -8.38
CA TYR A 20 -12.75 7.45 -8.09
C TYR A 20 -12.24 6.03 -7.80
N PHE A 21 -11.39 5.48 -8.68
CA PHE A 21 -10.78 4.18 -8.44
C PHE A 21 -9.88 4.18 -7.19
N ALA A 22 -9.17 5.27 -6.92
CA ALA A 22 -8.34 5.39 -5.72
C ALA A 22 -9.15 5.31 -4.43
N LYS A 23 -10.38 5.83 -4.40
CA LYS A 23 -11.23 5.83 -3.21
C LYS A 23 -12.07 4.55 -3.07
N ASN A 24 -12.56 4.01 -4.19
CA ASN A 24 -13.59 2.96 -4.20
C ASN A 24 -13.05 1.59 -4.65
N GLY A 25 -11.89 1.57 -5.31
CA GLY A 25 -11.32 0.37 -5.90
C GLY A 25 -12.04 -0.15 -7.12
N LYS A 26 -11.96 -1.47 -7.30
CA LYS A 26 -12.47 -2.20 -8.46
C LYS A 26 -13.88 -1.74 -8.84
N SER A 27 -14.00 -1.17 -10.04
CA SER A 27 -15.25 -0.56 -10.48
C SER A 27 -15.47 -0.73 -11.98
N ASN A 28 -16.73 -0.73 -12.40
CA ASN A 28 -17.09 -0.65 -13.82
C ASN A 28 -17.39 0.80 -14.24
N ARG A 29 -17.41 1.04 -15.56
CA ARG A 29 -17.67 2.37 -16.14
C ARG A 29 -18.95 3.04 -15.64
N ASN A 30 -20.01 2.28 -15.34
CA ASN A 30 -21.29 2.86 -14.91
C ASN A 30 -21.18 3.40 -13.48
N GLN A 31 -20.44 2.72 -12.61
CA GLN A 31 -20.16 3.19 -11.25
C GLN A 31 -19.31 4.48 -11.29
N VAL A 32 -18.29 4.51 -12.16
CA VAL A 32 -17.46 5.70 -12.38
C VAL A 32 -18.26 6.86 -12.99
N GLY A 33 -19.18 6.57 -13.92
CA GLY A 33 -20.05 7.55 -14.57
C GLY A 33 -20.99 8.25 -13.58
N LYS A 34 -21.66 7.47 -12.71
CA LYS A 34 -22.52 8.01 -11.64
C LYS A 34 -21.78 8.93 -10.66
N TYR A 35 -20.51 8.65 -10.39
CA TYR A 35 -19.69 9.55 -9.58
C TYR A 35 -19.32 10.81 -10.34
N ASN A 36 -18.86 10.68 -11.59
CA ASN A 36 -18.41 11.83 -12.38
C ASN A 36 -19.54 12.78 -12.72
N SER A 37 -20.77 12.33 -12.96
CA SER A 37 -21.90 13.22 -13.22
C SER A 37 -22.16 14.22 -12.08
N LYS A 38 -21.78 13.88 -10.84
CA LYS A 38 -21.86 14.77 -9.67
C LYS A 38 -20.78 15.86 -9.62
N TYR A 39 -19.58 15.58 -10.14
CA TYR A 39 -18.39 16.46 -9.99
C TYR A 39 -17.87 17.04 -11.31
N SER A 40 -18.32 16.51 -12.43
CA SER A 40 -18.03 16.95 -13.80
C SER A 40 -19.30 16.69 -14.63
N PRO A 41 -20.30 17.59 -14.57
CA PRO A 41 -21.60 17.39 -15.24
C PRO A 41 -21.50 17.34 -16.77
N TYR A 42 -20.31 17.56 -17.33
CA TYR A 42 -20.04 17.65 -18.76
C TYR A 42 -19.62 16.32 -19.40
N LEU A 43 -19.43 15.24 -18.63
CA LEU A 43 -19.11 13.92 -19.17
C LEU A 43 -20.33 13.00 -19.20
N SER A 44 -20.73 12.60 -20.40
CA SER A 44 -21.64 11.47 -20.59
C SER A 44 -20.99 10.13 -20.23
N ASP A 45 -21.80 9.13 -19.86
CA ASP A 45 -21.32 7.77 -19.57
C ASP A 45 -20.47 7.17 -20.71
N LYS A 46 -20.80 7.51 -21.97
CA LYS A 46 -20.04 7.08 -23.15
C LYS A 46 -18.63 7.69 -23.17
N GLN A 47 -18.49 8.97 -22.81
CA GLN A 47 -17.18 9.63 -22.71
C GLN A 47 -16.37 9.07 -21.54
N VAL A 48 -17.00 8.78 -20.39
CA VAL A 48 -16.33 8.11 -19.27
C VAL A 48 -15.79 6.75 -19.70
N GLY A 49 -16.59 5.94 -20.41
CA GLY A 49 -16.16 4.66 -20.95
C GLY A 49 -14.92 4.76 -21.85
N ARG A 50 -14.94 5.67 -22.84
CA ARG A 50 -13.80 5.91 -23.74
C ARG A 50 -12.53 6.36 -22.99
N ARG A 51 -12.69 7.18 -21.96
CA ARG A 51 -11.56 7.65 -21.14
C ARG A 51 -10.97 6.53 -20.30
N ILE A 52 -11.80 5.64 -19.74
CA ILE A 52 -11.30 4.45 -19.03
C ILE A 52 -10.50 3.54 -19.98
N GLU A 53 -10.99 3.32 -21.20
CA GLU A 53 -10.27 2.54 -22.23
C GLU A 53 -8.93 3.19 -22.60
N SER A 54 -8.88 4.51 -22.74
CA SER A 54 -7.63 5.24 -22.98
C SER A 54 -6.67 5.16 -21.79
N LEU A 55 -7.16 5.30 -20.55
CA LEU A 55 -6.37 5.14 -19.34
C LEU A 55 -5.84 3.71 -19.17
N GLU A 56 -6.57 2.71 -19.65
CA GLU A 56 -6.11 1.31 -19.70
C GLU A 56 -4.95 1.16 -20.69
N GLN A 57 -5.09 1.68 -21.91
CA GLN A 57 -4.03 1.64 -22.92
C GLN A 57 -2.74 2.34 -22.45
N LEU A 58 -2.88 3.44 -21.70
CA LEU A 58 -1.77 4.18 -21.11
C LEU A 58 -1.23 3.56 -19.81
N GLY A 59 -1.87 2.49 -19.32
CA GLY A 59 -1.42 1.72 -18.16
C GLY A 59 -1.70 2.37 -16.80
N TYR A 60 -2.66 3.29 -16.68
CA TYR A 60 -3.10 3.84 -15.39
C TYR A 60 -4.14 2.95 -14.71
N VAL A 61 -4.98 2.29 -15.50
CA VAL A 61 -5.93 1.28 -15.01
C VAL A 61 -5.70 -0.03 -15.75
N GLN A 62 -6.23 -1.11 -15.20
CA GLN A 62 -6.20 -2.42 -15.83
C GLN A 62 -7.55 -3.12 -15.65
N GLN A 63 -8.00 -3.84 -16.67
CA GLN A 63 -9.14 -4.75 -16.52
C GLN A 63 -8.74 -5.91 -15.61
N THR A 64 -9.46 -6.09 -14.51
CA THR A 64 -9.17 -7.14 -13.52
C THR A 64 -10.11 -8.33 -13.62
N GLU A 65 -11.33 -8.13 -14.13
CA GLU A 65 -12.33 -9.18 -14.29
C GLU A 65 -13.41 -8.77 -15.30
N ILE A 66 -14.13 -9.77 -15.80
CA ILE A 66 -15.32 -9.61 -16.64
C ILE A 66 -16.48 -10.29 -15.91
N ARG A 67 -17.55 -9.54 -15.60
CA ARG A 67 -18.73 -10.05 -14.88
C ARG A 67 -19.97 -10.03 -15.77
N LYS A 68 -20.82 -11.07 -15.69
CA LYS A 68 -22.13 -11.05 -16.37
C LYS A 68 -23.07 -10.03 -15.70
N ILE A 69 -23.88 -9.34 -16.49
CA ILE A 69 -24.87 -8.38 -15.99
C ILE A 69 -26.21 -9.09 -15.80
N GLY A 70 -26.47 -9.52 -14.55
CA GLY A 70 -27.71 -10.21 -14.18
C GLY A 70 -27.96 -11.44 -15.06
N ASN A 71 -29.22 -11.66 -15.44
CA ASN A 71 -29.65 -12.78 -16.29
C ASN A 71 -29.61 -12.45 -17.80
N MET A 72 -29.00 -11.32 -18.20
CA MET A 72 -28.94 -10.95 -19.62
C MET A 72 -27.89 -11.81 -20.33
N LYS A 73 -28.32 -12.64 -21.28
CA LYS A 73 -27.41 -13.34 -22.20
C LYS A 73 -26.56 -12.30 -22.95
N ASP A 74 -25.27 -12.58 -23.04
CA ASP A 74 -24.26 -11.84 -23.80
C ASP A 74 -23.87 -10.43 -23.29
N LYS A 75 -24.44 -9.96 -22.18
CA LYS A 75 -24.00 -8.70 -21.56
C LYS A 75 -22.99 -8.93 -20.44
N VAL A 76 -21.79 -8.41 -20.63
CA VAL A 76 -20.72 -8.41 -19.63
C VAL A 76 -20.30 -6.99 -19.26
N ALA A 77 -19.94 -6.81 -18.00
CA ALA A 77 -19.31 -5.62 -17.46
C ALA A 77 -17.83 -5.90 -17.23
N LYS A 78 -16.98 -5.07 -17.85
CA LYS A 78 -15.55 -5.01 -17.53
C LYS A 78 -15.37 -4.26 -16.21
N ILE A 79 -14.61 -4.85 -15.30
CA ILE A 79 -14.23 -4.21 -14.04
C ILE A 79 -12.76 -3.83 -14.11
N TYR A 80 -12.48 -2.58 -13.76
CA TYR A 80 -11.15 -2.01 -13.79
C TYR A 80 -10.67 -1.67 -12.38
N ASP A 81 -9.36 -1.68 -12.19
CA ASP A 81 -8.70 -1.19 -10.98
C ASP A 81 -7.49 -0.34 -11.36
N LEU A 82 -6.94 0.41 -10.41
CA LEU A 82 -5.69 1.14 -10.64
C LEU A 82 -4.52 0.19 -10.86
N THR A 83 -3.56 0.60 -11.69
CA THR A 83 -2.19 0.07 -11.64
C THR A 83 -1.37 0.86 -10.61
N PHE A 84 -0.11 0.49 -10.38
CA PHE A 84 0.81 1.32 -9.59
C PHE A 84 0.97 2.74 -10.16
N LYS A 85 0.98 2.89 -11.48
CA LYS A 85 1.02 4.18 -12.16
C LYS A 85 -0.25 4.99 -11.91
N GLY A 86 -1.42 4.35 -11.99
CA GLY A 86 -2.70 4.97 -11.63
C GLY A 86 -2.78 5.39 -10.17
N PHE A 87 -2.21 4.59 -9.26
CA PHE A 87 -2.08 4.92 -7.85
C PHE A 87 -1.35 6.26 -7.66
N LEU A 88 -0.16 6.42 -8.24
CA LEU A 88 0.61 7.67 -8.13
C LEU A 88 -0.12 8.87 -8.75
N ALA A 89 -0.67 8.71 -9.95
CA ALA A 89 -1.37 9.79 -10.64
C ALA A 89 -2.64 10.23 -9.87
N SER A 90 -3.33 9.31 -9.19
CA SER A 90 -4.50 9.64 -8.39
C SER A 90 -4.22 10.55 -7.20
N LEU A 91 -2.95 10.66 -6.77
CA LEU A 91 -2.55 11.49 -5.62
C LEU A 91 -2.74 12.99 -5.86
N LEU A 92 -3.04 13.42 -7.09
CA LEU A 92 -3.43 14.80 -7.37
C LEU A 92 -4.72 15.20 -6.61
N TYR A 93 -5.70 14.30 -6.53
CA TYR A 93 -7.01 14.56 -5.89
C TYR A 93 -7.38 13.57 -4.78
N CYS A 94 -6.58 12.52 -4.57
CA CYS A 94 -6.76 11.56 -3.49
C CYS A 94 -5.60 11.67 -2.51
N LYS A 95 -5.89 12.04 -1.24
CA LYS A 95 -4.89 11.95 -0.17
C LYS A 95 -4.40 10.49 -0.04
N LEU A 96 -3.13 10.31 0.28
CA LEU A 96 -2.48 8.99 0.36
C LEU A 96 -3.26 8.03 1.27
N GLU A 97 -3.68 8.49 2.45
CA GLU A 97 -4.41 7.71 3.45
C GLU A 97 -5.83 7.31 2.99
N ASN A 98 -6.38 8.04 2.02
CA ASN A 98 -7.68 7.74 1.44
C ASN A 98 -7.58 6.74 0.27
N ASN A 99 -6.39 6.52 -0.27
CA ASN A 99 -6.17 5.61 -1.38
C ASN A 99 -6.28 4.14 -0.92
N GLN A 100 -7.12 3.35 -1.60
CA GLN A 100 -7.38 1.96 -1.27
C GLN A 100 -6.16 1.04 -1.30
N PHE A 101 -5.18 1.26 -2.20
CA PHE A 101 -3.97 0.45 -2.21
C PHE A 101 -3.05 0.81 -1.05
N PHE A 102 -2.97 2.09 -0.70
CA PHE A 102 -2.24 2.50 0.48
C PHE A 102 -2.90 1.97 1.76
N LYS A 103 -4.24 2.01 1.86
CA LYS A 103 -4.98 1.38 2.97
C LYS A 103 -4.65 -0.11 3.11
N LYS A 104 -4.68 -0.87 2.00
CA LYS A 104 -4.30 -2.29 1.98
C LYS A 104 -2.83 -2.51 2.36
N TYR A 105 -1.93 -1.63 1.94
CA TYR A 105 -0.53 -1.65 2.39
C TYR A 105 -0.43 -1.41 3.90
N MET A 106 -1.21 -0.47 4.45
CA MET A 106 -1.23 -0.22 5.89
C MET A 106 -1.80 -1.38 6.72
N GLU A 107 -2.60 -2.30 6.14
CA GLU A 107 -3.01 -3.53 6.83
C GLU A 107 -1.82 -4.46 7.17
N PHE A 108 -0.71 -4.37 6.43
CA PHE A 108 0.52 -5.08 6.78
C PHE A 108 1.18 -4.44 8.00
N VAL A 109 1.24 -3.11 8.02
CA VAL A 109 1.86 -2.32 9.08
C VAL A 109 1.06 -2.38 10.38
N ILE A 110 -0.26 -2.23 10.31
CA ILE A 110 -1.16 -2.28 11.48
C ILE A 110 -1.15 -3.68 12.11
N ALA A 111 -0.96 -4.74 11.32
CA ALA A 111 -0.79 -6.08 11.89
C ALA A 111 0.46 -6.17 12.77
N VAL A 112 1.52 -5.41 12.46
CA VAL A 112 2.71 -5.28 13.29
C VAL A 112 2.41 -4.46 14.54
N ASP A 113 1.78 -3.28 14.39
CA ASP A 113 1.31 -2.46 15.53
C ASP A 113 0.49 -3.31 16.53
N ASN A 114 -0.52 -4.04 16.03
CA ASN A 114 -1.42 -4.84 16.88
C ASN A 114 -0.75 -6.07 17.50
N TRP A 115 0.24 -6.67 16.84
CA TRP A 115 1.01 -7.77 17.44
C TRP A 115 1.89 -7.24 18.57
N GLN A 116 2.47 -6.05 18.39
CA GLN A 116 3.28 -5.39 19.42
C GLN A 116 2.43 -5.04 20.64
N ASP A 117 1.28 -4.38 20.45
CA ASP A 117 0.36 -4.02 21.55
C ASP A 117 -0.06 -5.21 22.43
N LYS A 118 -0.02 -6.44 21.89
CA LYS A 118 -0.42 -7.67 22.60
C LYS A 118 0.72 -8.44 23.27
N ASN A 119 1.97 -8.15 22.92
CA ASN A 119 3.14 -8.91 23.36
C ASN A 119 4.12 -8.06 24.17
N ILE A 120 3.78 -6.79 24.46
CA ILE A 120 4.48 -5.99 25.45
C ILE A 120 3.88 -6.34 26.82
N ASP A 121 4.48 -7.32 27.50
CA ASP A 121 4.28 -7.54 28.94
C ASP A 121 5.29 -6.75 29.80
N ASP A 122 6.23 -6.04 29.19
CA ASP A 122 7.30 -5.34 29.93
C ASP A 122 6.97 -3.87 30.19
N VAL A 123 6.51 -3.61 31.43
CA VAL A 123 7.08 -2.61 32.35
C VAL A 123 7.62 -1.35 31.66
N TYR A 124 6.77 -0.42 31.24
CA TYR A 124 6.98 1.03 31.35
C TYR A 124 5.71 1.69 30.82
N GLN A 125 5.18 2.64 31.61
CA GLN A 125 3.93 3.36 31.35
C GLN A 125 4.02 4.36 30.17
N GLY A 126 4.51 3.91 29.01
CA GLY A 126 4.51 4.66 27.77
C GLY A 126 3.39 4.18 26.85
N LYS A 127 2.66 5.10 26.20
CA LYS A 127 1.77 4.73 25.10
C LYS A 127 2.59 4.00 24.04
N ALA A 128 2.12 2.85 23.55
CA ALA A 128 2.73 2.21 22.40
C ALA A 128 2.80 3.20 21.24
N ASN A 129 4.02 3.58 20.85
CA ASN A 129 4.25 4.44 19.70
C ASN A 129 3.89 3.63 18.45
N LYS A 130 2.74 3.91 17.84
CA LYS A 130 2.32 3.26 16.60
C LYS A 130 3.34 3.57 15.51
N ILE A 131 3.79 2.55 14.77
CA ILE A 131 4.71 2.71 13.64
C ILE A 131 3.97 3.22 12.39
N SER A 132 2.66 2.99 12.30
CA SER A 132 1.85 3.36 11.14
C SER A 132 1.87 4.86 10.76
N PRO A 133 1.76 5.84 11.67
CA PRO A 133 1.86 7.25 11.32
C PRO A 133 3.25 7.65 10.83
N ILE A 134 4.30 7.05 11.39
CA ILE A 134 5.69 7.30 11.01
C ILE A 134 5.95 6.79 9.60
N ILE A 135 5.58 5.54 9.31
CA ILE A 135 5.68 4.95 7.98
C ILE A 135 4.90 5.78 6.96
N THR A 136 3.68 6.23 7.31
CA THR A 136 2.88 7.10 6.43
C THR A 136 3.61 8.41 6.09
N LYS A 137 4.28 9.03 7.07
CA LYS A 137 5.06 10.25 6.86
C LYS A 137 6.28 9.99 5.97
N ILE A 138 7.01 8.89 6.20
CA ILE A 138 8.18 8.52 5.39
C ILE A 138 7.77 8.25 3.94
N VAL A 139 6.74 7.43 3.70
CA VAL A 139 6.25 7.12 2.35
C VAL A 139 5.79 8.40 1.63
N SER A 140 5.09 9.30 2.33
CA SER A 140 4.67 10.58 1.77
C SER A 140 5.85 11.45 1.33
N LEU A 141 6.92 11.50 2.14
CA LEU A 141 8.14 12.24 1.80
C LEU A 141 8.87 11.60 0.61
N GLN A 142 8.97 10.27 0.57
CA GLN A 142 9.58 9.55 -0.55
C GLN A 142 8.82 9.78 -1.87
N ILE A 143 7.48 9.73 -1.86
CA ILE A 143 6.66 10.04 -3.05
C ILE A 143 6.90 11.48 -3.50
N LYS A 144 6.91 12.43 -2.56
CA LYS A 144 7.16 13.84 -2.87
C LYS A 144 8.55 14.04 -3.47
N HIS A 145 9.57 13.45 -2.85
CA HIS A 145 10.95 13.51 -3.33
C HIS A 145 11.06 12.93 -4.74
N PHE A 146 10.44 11.77 -4.97
CA PHE A 146 10.37 11.13 -6.29
C PHE A 146 9.73 12.03 -7.35
N PHE A 147 8.59 12.67 -7.06
CA PHE A 147 7.96 13.60 -8.01
C PHE A 147 8.80 14.85 -8.27
N ASN A 148 9.37 15.46 -7.23
CA ASN A 148 10.26 16.62 -7.37
C ASN A 148 11.48 16.28 -8.25
N HIS A 149 12.13 15.15 -7.96
CA HIS A 149 13.31 14.71 -8.68
C HIS A 149 13.04 14.53 -10.18
N ASN A 150 11.91 13.90 -10.52
CA ASN A 150 11.54 13.67 -11.91
C ASN A 150 11.08 14.94 -12.64
N TYR A 151 10.36 15.81 -11.93
CA TYR A 151 9.99 17.12 -12.46
C TYR A 151 11.20 17.96 -12.84
N ILE A 152 12.21 18.05 -11.97
CA ILE A 152 13.44 18.82 -12.23
C ILE A 152 14.18 18.29 -13.46
N ARG A 153 14.16 16.96 -13.67
CA ARG A 153 14.76 16.31 -14.84
C ARG A 153 13.91 16.41 -16.11
N GLY A 154 12.72 17.01 -16.05
CA GLY A 154 11.78 17.06 -17.17
C GLY A 154 11.22 15.69 -17.57
N ILE A 155 11.24 14.72 -16.66
CA ILE A 155 10.78 13.36 -16.91
C ILE A 155 9.27 13.28 -16.66
N THR A 156 8.51 12.85 -17.68
CA THR A 156 7.10 12.52 -17.55
C THR A 156 6.89 11.01 -17.50
N PHE A 157 5.83 10.58 -16.84
CA PHE A 157 5.51 9.18 -16.63
C PHE A 157 4.46 8.65 -17.61
N ASP A 158 3.99 9.48 -18.55
CA ASP A 158 2.87 9.14 -19.43
C ASP A 158 3.15 7.92 -20.31
N THR A 159 4.40 7.75 -20.75
CA THR A 159 4.83 6.61 -21.57
C THR A 159 5.50 5.50 -20.75
N MET A 160 5.78 5.72 -19.46
CA MET A 160 6.43 4.72 -18.62
C MET A 160 5.45 3.59 -18.28
N LYS A 161 5.86 2.35 -18.60
CA LYS A 161 5.11 1.13 -18.27
C LYS A 161 5.50 0.55 -16.92
N ASN A 162 6.77 0.66 -16.53
CA ASN A 162 7.31 0.07 -15.30
C ASN A 162 7.88 1.14 -14.36
N ILE A 163 6.99 1.93 -13.76
CA ILE A 163 7.37 2.94 -12.75
C ILE A 163 8.00 2.31 -11.49
N PRO A 164 7.57 1.14 -10.97
CA PRO A 164 8.21 0.54 -9.80
C PRO A 164 9.73 0.39 -9.94
N SER A 165 10.22 -0.12 -11.08
CA SER A 165 11.68 -0.23 -11.30
C SER A 165 12.39 1.11 -11.46
N TRP A 166 11.67 2.17 -11.81
CA TRP A 166 12.24 3.51 -11.86
C TRP A 166 12.54 4.07 -10.46
N PHE A 167 11.76 3.67 -9.44
CA PHE A 167 12.06 4.04 -8.05
C PHE A 167 13.40 3.48 -7.55
N ASP A 168 13.93 2.43 -8.17
CA ASP A 168 15.20 1.83 -7.76
C ASP A 168 16.42 2.64 -8.22
N VAL A 169 16.26 3.51 -9.24
CA VAL A 169 17.37 4.19 -9.92
C VAL A 169 17.15 5.68 -10.19
N TYR A 170 16.00 6.25 -9.81
CA TYR A 170 15.67 7.65 -10.14
C TYR A 170 16.63 8.65 -9.50
N ASP A 171 17.15 8.33 -8.32
CA ASP A 171 17.94 9.19 -7.43
C ASP A 171 19.40 9.33 -7.88
N ASN A 172 19.57 9.70 -9.15
CA ASN A 172 20.86 10.01 -9.76
C ASN A 172 20.98 11.53 -9.92
N PRO A 173 22.02 12.18 -9.36
CA PRO A 173 22.19 13.63 -9.39
C PRO A 173 22.54 14.18 -10.79
N HIS A 174 22.85 13.30 -11.75
CA HIS A 174 23.27 13.71 -13.09
C HIS A 174 22.19 14.58 -13.78
N GLY A 175 22.62 15.76 -14.24
CA GLY A 175 21.76 16.73 -14.93
C GLY A 175 20.90 17.60 -14.02
N ILE A 176 21.12 17.57 -12.69
CA ILE A 176 20.41 18.43 -11.72
C ILE A 176 21.32 19.57 -11.28
N SER A 177 20.79 20.80 -11.22
CA SER A 177 21.55 21.96 -10.75
C SER A 177 21.91 21.83 -9.26
N SER A 178 23.03 22.41 -8.83
CA SER A 178 23.43 22.38 -7.41
C SER A 178 22.40 23.01 -6.48
N LYS A 179 21.65 24.02 -6.97
CA LYS A 179 20.56 24.66 -6.20
C LYS A 179 19.40 23.69 -5.99
N ASP A 180 19.03 22.94 -7.02
CA ASP A 180 17.93 21.99 -6.97
C ASP A 180 18.31 20.72 -6.17
N LEU A 181 19.57 20.27 -6.27
CA LEU A 181 20.11 19.21 -5.42
C LEU A 181 19.98 19.56 -3.93
N LYS A 182 20.38 20.77 -3.52
CA LYS A 182 20.19 21.23 -2.13
C LYS A 182 18.73 21.24 -1.68
N ASN A 183 17.79 21.48 -2.59
CA ASN A 183 16.37 21.43 -2.27
C ASN A 183 15.85 19.99 -2.17
N LEU A 184 16.36 19.09 -2.99
CA LEU A 184 16.06 17.65 -2.94
C LEU A 184 16.65 17.00 -1.68
N GLU A 185 17.86 17.40 -1.28
CA GLU A 185 18.54 16.95 -0.04
C GLU A 185 17.70 17.27 1.19
N LYS A 186 17.06 18.44 1.29
CA LYS A 186 16.17 18.77 2.42
C LYS A 186 15.04 17.79 2.65
N ASP A 187 14.51 17.15 1.60
CA ASP A 187 13.47 16.15 1.74
C ASP A 187 14.07 14.80 2.20
N LYS A 188 15.31 14.47 1.82
CA LYS A 188 16.06 13.32 2.36
C LYS A 188 16.44 13.54 3.81
N ASP A 189 16.92 14.73 4.16
CA ASP A 189 17.27 15.10 5.54
C ASP A 189 16.09 14.94 6.47
N LYS A 190 14.87 15.30 6.04
CA LYS A 190 13.65 15.05 6.83
C LYS A 190 13.38 13.57 7.06
N ILE A 191 13.64 12.73 6.06
CA ILE A 191 13.52 11.27 6.21
C ILE A 191 14.57 10.77 7.20
N SER A 192 15.83 11.20 7.07
CA SER A 192 16.91 10.85 7.99
C SER A 192 16.65 11.33 9.41
N ILE A 193 16.13 12.55 9.60
CA ILE A 193 15.71 13.07 10.90
C ILE A 193 14.60 12.20 11.48
N LEU A 194 13.62 11.77 10.68
CA LEU A 194 12.57 10.85 11.17
C LEU A 194 13.14 9.51 11.61
N PHE A 195 14.14 8.96 10.93
CA PHE A 195 14.84 7.76 11.39
C PHE A 195 15.64 8.02 12.68
N ASN A 196 16.38 9.12 12.74
CA ASN A 196 17.20 9.48 13.91
C ASN A 196 16.36 9.84 15.14
N GLU A 197 15.20 10.48 14.96
CA GLU A 197 14.24 10.77 16.04
C GLU A 197 13.66 9.48 16.64
N LEU A 198 13.62 8.38 15.89
CA LEU A 198 13.27 7.05 16.42
C LEU A 198 14.42 6.45 17.23
N ASP A 199 15.67 6.67 16.79
CA ASP A 199 16.83 6.18 17.52
C ASP A 199 17.07 6.93 18.84
N MET A 200 16.77 8.24 18.89
CA MET A 200 17.05 9.08 20.06
C MET A 200 15.93 9.11 21.13
N ASN A 201 14.66 8.81 20.79
CA ASN A 201 13.51 8.95 21.72
C ASN A 201 13.25 7.75 22.67
N ASN A 202 14.31 7.13 23.20
CA ASN A 202 14.30 6.10 24.26
C ASN A 202 13.93 4.68 23.82
N ASN A 203 14.77 3.70 24.18
CA ASN A 203 14.40 2.28 24.38
C ASN A 203 13.55 1.63 23.27
N ILE A 204 13.60 2.14 22.04
CA ILE A 204 12.96 1.51 20.89
C ILE A 204 13.79 0.27 20.60
N ASN A 205 13.27 -0.88 21.03
CA ASN A 205 13.83 -2.20 20.77
C ASN A 205 14.24 -2.27 19.29
N SER A 206 15.48 -2.69 18.99
CA SER A 206 16.06 -2.71 17.65
C SER A 206 15.13 -3.32 16.59
N LYS A 207 14.26 -4.24 17.02
CA LYS A 207 13.17 -4.84 16.23
C LYS A 207 12.19 -3.82 15.60
N TYR A 208 11.89 -2.71 16.26
CA TYR A 208 11.00 -1.65 15.74
C TYR A 208 11.65 -0.84 14.62
N HIS A 209 12.95 -0.54 14.77
CA HIS A 209 13.70 0.15 13.73
C HIS A 209 13.75 -0.71 12.45
N GLU A 210 13.97 -2.02 12.59
CA GLU A 210 13.92 -2.98 11.48
C GLU A 210 12.55 -3.03 10.78
N ASP A 211 11.43 -3.05 11.53
CA ASP A 211 10.10 -3.04 10.94
C ASP A 211 9.81 -1.74 10.18
N ILE A 212 10.15 -0.57 10.76
CA ILE A 212 9.96 0.73 10.13
C ILE A 212 10.80 0.80 8.85
N PHE A 213 12.08 0.44 8.93
CA PHE A 213 12.98 0.41 7.78
C PHE A 213 12.43 -0.49 6.67
N LEU A 214 12.06 -1.71 6.99
CA LEU A 214 11.52 -2.68 6.05
C LEU A 214 10.26 -2.15 5.34
N TRP A 215 9.24 -1.73 6.10
CA TRP A 215 7.98 -1.31 5.52
C TRP A 215 8.09 0.00 4.75
N SER A 216 8.95 0.92 5.19
CA SER A 216 9.23 2.18 4.48
C SER A 216 10.16 2.04 3.28
N THR A 217 10.93 0.94 3.18
CA THR A 217 11.78 0.66 2.01
C THR A 217 10.97 -0.04 0.91
N TYR A 218 10.16 -1.04 1.26
CA TYR A 218 9.54 -1.92 0.28
C TYR A 218 8.10 -1.57 -0.11
N TRP A 219 7.57 -0.42 0.33
CA TRP A 219 6.19 -0.03 0.05
C TRP A 219 5.86 0.02 -1.45
N ILE A 220 6.82 0.44 -2.30
CA ILE A 220 6.66 0.49 -3.77
C ILE A 220 6.30 -0.89 -4.30
N HIS A 221 7.07 -1.91 -3.91
CA HIS A 221 6.85 -3.28 -4.36
C HIS A 221 5.56 -3.86 -3.76
N VAL A 222 5.26 -3.58 -2.48
CA VAL A 222 4.02 -4.03 -1.85
C VAL A 222 2.80 -3.45 -2.57
N ILE A 223 2.74 -2.13 -2.78
CA ILE A 223 1.64 -1.47 -3.49
C ILE A 223 1.58 -1.96 -4.95
N SER A 224 2.72 -2.15 -5.61
CA SER A 224 2.77 -2.74 -6.96
C SER A 224 2.14 -4.13 -6.96
N PHE A 225 2.49 -5.02 -6.03
CA PHE A 225 1.89 -6.35 -5.95
C PHE A 225 0.41 -6.32 -5.58
N ILE A 226 -0.01 -5.43 -4.68
CA ILE A 226 -1.44 -5.19 -4.37
C ILE A 226 -2.19 -4.79 -5.64
N SER A 227 -1.62 -3.88 -6.44
CA SER A 227 -2.25 -3.43 -7.68
C SER A 227 -2.44 -4.58 -8.67
N HIS A 228 -1.51 -5.54 -8.72
CA HIS A 228 -1.62 -6.76 -9.52
C HIS A 228 -2.58 -7.82 -8.92
N GLY A 229 -3.29 -7.50 -7.83
CA GLY A 229 -4.28 -8.38 -7.21
C GLY A 229 -3.69 -9.57 -6.46
N LEU A 230 -2.42 -9.49 -6.05
CA LEU A 230 -1.79 -10.56 -5.27
C LEU A 230 -2.39 -10.60 -3.86
N SER A 231 -2.60 -11.81 -3.35
CA SER A 231 -3.01 -12.01 -1.95
C SER A 231 -1.85 -11.70 -1.00
N LYS A 232 -2.17 -11.38 0.26
CA LYS A 232 -1.21 -11.11 1.32
C LYS A 232 -0.09 -12.15 1.40
N ASN A 233 -0.43 -13.44 1.40
CA ASN A 233 0.55 -14.53 1.47
C ASN A 233 1.48 -14.56 0.23
N LYS A 234 0.93 -14.33 -0.97
CA LYS A 234 1.74 -14.27 -2.20
C LYS A 234 2.68 -13.07 -2.20
N ILE A 235 2.25 -11.94 -1.64
CA ILE A 235 3.09 -10.75 -1.47
C ILE A 235 4.27 -11.06 -0.56
N LEU A 236 4.01 -11.64 0.62
CA LEU A 236 5.08 -12.01 1.57
C LEU A 236 6.09 -13.00 0.97
N ILE A 237 5.61 -14.00 0.23
CA ILE A 237 6.47 -14.96 -0.48
C ILE A 237 7.35 -14.25 -1.53
N LYS A 238 6.78 -13.33 -2.32
CA LYS A 238 7.54 -12.57 -3.32
C LYS A 238 8.59 -11.66 -2.70
N LEU A 239 8.23 -10.94 -1.63
CA LEU A 239 9.17 -10.08 -0.94
C LEU A 239 10.33 -10.90 -0.36
N ARG A 240 10.05 -12.04 0.27
CA ARG A 240 11.09 -12.95 0.77
C ARG A 240 12.02 -13.47 -0.33
N LYS A 241 11.49 -13.77 -1.52
CA LYS A 241 12.29 -14.27 -2.65
C LYS A 241 13.18 -13.17 -3.24
N ASN A 242 12.66 -11.96 -3.35
CA ASN A 242 13.33 -10.86 -4.02
C ASN A 242 14.28 -10.08 -3.10
N PHE A 243 14.03 -10.11 -1.77
CA PHE A 243 14.77 -9.35 -0.76
C PHE A 243 15.12 -10.24 0.46
N PRO A 244 15.93 -11.30 0.26
CA PRO A 244 16.14 -12.36 1.26
C PRO A 244 17.01 -11.93 2.46
N SER A 245 17.97 -11.01 2.29
CA SER A 245 18.87 -10.54 3.35
C SER A 245 18.16 -9.68 4.40
N GLU A 246 17.11 -8.96 3.99
CA GLU A 246 16.37 -7.99 4.81
C GLU A 246 15.11 -8.60 5.45
N PHE A 247 14.74 -9.83 5.09
CA PHE A 247 13.50 -10.50 5.52
C PHE A 247 13.66 -11.47 6.70
N VAL A 248 14.87 -11.66 7.22
CA VAL A 248 15.16 -12.60 8.32
C VAL A 248 14.34 -12.26 9.57
N THR A 249 14.01 -10.99 9.80
CA THR A 249 13.18 -10.52 10.93
C THR A 249 11.69 -10.81 10.76
N LEU A 250 11.15 -10.75 9.54
CA LEU A 250 9.73 -11.00 9.23
C LEU A 250 9.35 -12.48 9.43
N ILE A 251 10.29 -13.39 9.17
CA ILE A 251 10.11 -14.85 9.31
C ILE A 251 9.95 -15.27 10.78
N ARG A 252 10.59 -14.55 11.72
CA ARG A 252 10.49 -14.88 13.15
C ARG A 252 9.05 -14.71 13.65
N LYS A 253 8.39 -13.60 13.27
CA LYS A 253 7.02 -13.25 13.70
C LYS A 253 5.92 -14.11 13.07
N GLU A 254 6.03 -14.43 11.78
CA GLU A 254 5.02 -15.28 11.10
C GLU A 254 5.11 -16.72 11.61
N LYS A 255 6.34 -17.22 11.87
CA LYS A 255 6.55 -18.53 12.51
C LYS A 255 6.10 -18.54 13.97
N GLU A 256 6.39 -17.50 14.76
CA GLU A 256 5.91 -17.34 16.14
C GLU A 256 4.37 -17.33 16.19
N LYS A 257 3.71 -16.59 15.29
CA LYS A 257 2.24 -16.57 15.20
C LYS A 257 1.63 -17.92 14.80
N GLN A 258 2.25 -18.62 13.84
CA GLN A 258 1.82 -19.97 13.46
C GLN A 258 2.01 -20.96 14.63
N LEU A 259 3.12 -20.86 15.36
CA LEU A 259 3.37 -21.64 16.57
C LEU A 259 2.34 -21.35 17.67
N GLU A 260 2.01 -20.08 17.91
CA GLU A 260 1.01 -19.68 18.91
C GLU A 260 -0.40 -20.19 18.57
N GLU A 261 -0.79 -20.11 17.30
CA GLU A 261 -2.07 -20.65 16.83
C GLU A 261 -2.13 -22.17 16.97
N GLU A 262 -1.01 -22.86 16.74
CA GLU A 262 -0.88 -24.30 16.90
C GLU A 262 -0.92 -24.70 18.39
N VAL A 263 -0.19 -24.02 19.26
CA VAL A 263 -0.21 -24.22 20.73
C VAL A 263 -1.61 -24.00 21.30
N LYS A 264 -2.32 -22.94 20.87
CA LYS A 264 -3.72 -22.68 21.28
C LYS A 264 -4.68 -23.79 20.84
N ARG A 265 -4.45 -24.40 19.66
CA ARG A 265 -5.24 -25.55 19.22
C ARG A 265 -4.99 -26.76 20.11
N LEU A 266 -3.72 -27.05 20.43
CA LEU A 266 -3.35 -28.19 21.27
C LEU A 266 -3.93 -28.07 22.70
N ILE A 267 -3.80 -26.90 23.34
CA ILE A 267 -4.36 -26.66 24.68
C ILE A 267 -5.90 -26.82 24.70
N LYS A 268 -6.58 -26.40 23.63
CA LYS A 268 -8.05 -26.53 23.49
C LYS A 268 -8.52 -27.97 23.26
N VAL A 269 -7.64 -28.83 22.73
CA VAL A 269 -7.90 -30.27 22.59
C VAL A 269 -7.76 -30.96 23.95
N ASP A 270 -6.72 -30.61 24.70
CA ASP A 270 -6.46 -31.20 26.02
C ASP A 270 -7.51 -30.81 27.07
N SER A 271 -7.99 -29.56 27.08
CA SER A 271 -9.04 -29.12 28.00
C SER A 271 -10.40 -29.76 27.72
N LYS A 272 -10.69 -30.11 26.46
CA LYS A 272 -11.89 -30.89 26.11
C LYS A 272 -11.74 -32.36 26.51
N ALA A 273 -10.54 -32.92 26.41
CA ALA A 273 -10.27 -34.31 26.80
C ALA A 273 -10.39 -34.50 28.31
N SER A 274 -9.89 -33.54 29.11
CA SER A 274 -10.00 -33.56 30.57
C SER A 274 -11.46 -33.42 31.05
N ASP A 275 -12.26 -32.53 30.45
CA ASP A 275 -13.69 -32.37 30.77
C ASP A 275 -14.53 -33.63 30.47
N ILE A 276 -14.20 -34.34 29.38
CA ILE A 276 -14.86 -35.62 29.03
C ILE A 276 -14.49 -36.70 30.04
N SER A 277 -13.23 -36.74 30.51
CA SER A 277 -12.78 -37.70 31.53
C SER A 277 -13.47 -37.47 32.88
N TYR A 278 -13.70 -36.21 33.26
CA TYR A 278 -14.31 -35.84 34.54
C TYR A 278 -15.81 -36.16 34.56
N ARG A 279 -16.53 -35.89 33.47
CA ARG A 279 -17.95 -36.25 33.31
C ARG A 279 -18.21 -37.76 33.26
N ARG A 280 -17.24 -38.57 32.83
CA ARG A 280 -17.36 -40.03 32.86
C ARG A 280 -17.20 -40.59 34.28
N LYS A 281 -16.32 -40.00 35.11
CA LYS A 281 -16.16 -40.40 36.52
C LYS A 281 -17.33 -39.94 37.42
N SER A 282 -17.98 -38.81 37.11
CA SER A 282 -19.10 -38.31 37.90
C SER A 282 -20.46 -38.96 37.56
N ARG A 283 -20.51 -39.86 36.58
CA ARG A 283 -21.72 -40.63 36.20
C ARG A 283 -21.68 -42.10 36.66
N SER A 284 -20.58 -42.50 37.31
CA SER A 284 -20.36 -43.86 37.82
C SER A 284 -20.44 -43.96 39.35
N ASN A 285 -21.00 -42.93 40.01
CA ASN A 285 -21.44 -42.99 41.41
C ASN A 285 -22.95 -42.77 41.47
#